data_AF-A0A6B2G0H9-F1
#
_entry.id   AF-A0A6B2G0H9-F1
#
_cell.length_a   1.000
_cell.length_b   1.000
_cell.length_c   1.000
_cell.angle_alpha   90.00
_cell.angle_beta   90.00
_cell.angle_gamma   90.00
#
_symmetry.space_group_name_H-M   'P 1'
#
loop_
_entity.id
_entity.type
_entity.pdbx_description
1 polymer ?
#
loop_
_entity_poly.entity_id
_entity_poly.type
_entity_poly.pdbx_seq_one_letter_code
_entity_poly.pdbx_strand_id
1 'polypeptide(L)'
;LLLSLYSTHWVYFVTGSFYFTTISVTEAQILIICFHLAAAIFNADGFHVMIYDGMSLFSICASLVFVVNILSMPFYFIRILTKGKGKNGSSVAVIILKFHLRIQA
;
A
#
# COMPACT_ATOMS: atom_id res chain seq x y z
N LEU A 1 -1.10 -4.29 -1.28
CA LEU A 1 -2.55 -4.03 -1.06
C LEU A 1 -2.84 -3.57 0.36
N LEU A 2 -2.54 -4.39 1.39
CA LEU A 2 -2.74 -3.99 2.79
C LEU A 2 -1.96 -2.73 3.16
N LEU A 3 -0.72 -2.61 2.70
CA LEU A 3 0.11 -1.43 2.93
C LEU A 3 -0.49 -0.15 2.31
N SER A 4 -0.98 -0.22 1.07
CA SER A 4 -1.69 0.91 0.42
C SER A 4 -3.01 1.27 1.12
N LEU A 5 -3.78 0.28 1.58
CA LEU A 5 -5.02 0.50 2.33
C LEU A 5 -4.73 1.17 3.69
N TYR A 6 -3.73 0.68 4.41
CA TYR A 6 -3.26 1.28 5.66
C TYR A 6 -2.76 2.72 5.45
N SER A 7 -2.00 2.96 4.38
CA SER A 7 -1.49 4.29 4.05
C SER A 7 -2.61 5.24 3.66
N THR A 8 -3.62 4.77 2.93
CA THR A 8 -4.79 5.58 2.57
C THR A 8 -5.63 5.91 3.80
N HIS A 9 -5.80 4.95 4.72
CA HIS A 9 -6.43 5.17 6.01
C HIS A 9 -5.66 6.20 6.85
N TRP A 10 -4.33 6.11 6.89
CA TRP A 10 -3.48 7.08 7.59
C TRP A 10 -3.57 8.47 6.96
N VAL A 11 -3.56 8.58 5.63
CA VAL A 11 -3.77 9.85 4.93
C VAL A 11 -5.10 10.45 5.31
N TYR A 12 -6.19 9.67 5.32
CA TYR A 12 -7.51 10.15 5.74
C TYR A 12 -7.50 10.63 7.19
N PHE A 13 -6.93 9.86 8.11
CA PHE A 13 -6.81 10.22 9.53
C PHE A 13 -6.10 11.56 9.71
N VAL A 14 -4.98 11.77 9.02
CA VAL A 14 -4.14 12.95 9.19
C VAL A 14 -4.69 14.18 8.44
N THR A 15 -5.30 14.00 7.27
CA THR A 15 -5.77 15.11 6.43
C THR A 15 -7.26 15.46 6.65
N GLY A 16 -8.04 14.51 7.18
CA GLY A 16 -9.51 14.61 7.28
C GLY A 16 -10.21 14.62 5.93
N SER A 17 -9.53 14.22 4.84
CA SER A 17 -10.05 14.21 3.48
C SER A 17 -9.81 12.85 2.84
N PHE A 18 -10.86 12.26 2.29
CA PHE A 18 -10.75 11.00 1.57
C PHE A 18 -10.36 11.28 0.12
N TYR A 19 -9.13 10.93 -0.24
CA TYR A 19 -8.67 11.08 -1.61
C TYR A 19 -8.89 9.76 -2.35
N PHE A 20 -9.78 9.77 -3.32
CA PHE A 20 -9.96 8.63 -4.22
C PHE A 20 -8.67 8.41 -5.02
N THR A 21 -8.05 7.26 -4.80
CA THR A 21 -7.10 6.67 -5.74
C THR A 21 -7.87 6.03 -6.88
N THR A 22 -7.23 5.83 -8.04
CA THR A 22 -7.87 5.21 -9.22
C THR A 22 -8.54 3.87 -8.90
N ILE A 23 -7.98 3.13 -7.92
CA ILE A 23 -8.59 1.94 -7.34
C ILE A 23 -9.29 2.35 -6.05
N SER A 24 -10.59 2.07 -5.97
CA SER A 24 -11.39 2.32 -4.77
C SER A 24 -11.14 1.25 -3.70
N VAL A 25 -11.37 1.59 -2.42
CA VAL A 25 -11.22 0.64 -1.29
C VAL A 25 -12.11 -0.59 -1.49
N THR A 26 -13.32 -0.40 -1.99
CA THR A 26 -14.26 -1.49 -2.29
C THR A 26 -13.73 -2.41 -3.39
N GLU A 27 -13.12 -1.85 -4.42
CA GLU A 27 -12.55 -2.61 -5.54
C GLU A 27 -11.37 -3.46 -5.06
N ALA A 28 -10.49 -2.89 -4.23
CA ALA A 28 -9.40 -3.63 -3.59
C ALA A 28 -9.90 -4.75 -2.66
N GLN A 29 -10.97 -4.50 -1.90
CA GLN A 29 -11.58 -5.50 -1.01
C GLN A 29 -12.22 -6.65 -1.80
N ILE A 30 -12.95 -6.34 -2.87
CA ILE A 30 -13.52 -7.35 -3.78
C ILE A 30 -12.42 -8.23 -4.37
N LEU A 31 -11.30 -7.62 -4.79
CA LEU A 31 -10.17 -8.34 -5.37
C LEU A 31 -9.51 -9.29 -4.35
N ILE A 32 -9.39 -8.89 -3.08
CA ILE A 32 -8.89 -9.74 -1.99
C ILE A 32 -9.84 -10.92 -1.72
N ILE A 33 -11.14 -10.68 -1.72
CA ILE A 33 -12.16 -11.72 -1.53
C ILE A 33 -12.10 -12.72 -2.68
N CYS A 34 -12.09 -12.24 -3.93
CA CYS A 34 -11.95 -13.09 -5.11
C CYS A 34 -10.67 -13.93 -5.07
N PHE A 35 -9.55 -13.34 -4.64
CA PHE A 35 -8.29 -14.06 -4.50
C PHE A 35 -8.36 -15.17 -3.44
N HIS A 36 -8.98 -14.90 -2.28
CA HIS A 36 -9.17 -15.92 -1.24
C HIS A 36 -10.13 -17.03 -1.68
N LEU A 37 -11.19 -16.70 -2.41
CA LEU A 37 -12.08 -17.71 -3.00
C LEU A 37 -11.35 -18.56 -4.05
N ALA A 38 -10.53 -17.94 -4.91
CA ALA A 38 -9.71 -18.69 -5.87
C ALA A 38 -8.71 -19.62 -5.16
N ALA A 39 -8.07 -19.15 -4.07
CA ALA A 39 -7.19 -19.97 -3.23
C ALA A 39 -7.92 -21.15 -2.58
N ALA A 40 -9.17 -20.95 -2.14
CA ALA A 40 -10.00 -22.01 -1.57
C ALA A 40 -10.43 -23.08 -2.61
N ILE A 41 -10.60 -22.69 -3.88
CA ILE A 41 -11.03 -23.59 -4.96
C ILE A 41 -9.85 -24.37 -5.55
N PHE A 42 -8.74 -23.69 -5.84
CA PHE A 42 -7.60 -24.28 -6.55
C PHE A 42 -6.60 -25.01 -5.64
N ASN A 43 -6.76 -24.94 -4.32
CA ASN A 43 -5.74 -25.31 -3.32
C ASN A 43 -4.39 -24.58 -3.57
N ALA A 44 -3.43 -24.70 -2.65
CA ALA A 44 -2.14 -24.02 -2.77
C ALA A 44 -1.39 -24.39 -4.08
N ASP A 45 -1.57 -25.61 -4.57
CA ASP A 45 -0.86 -26.16 -5.73
C ASP A 45 -1.18 -25.41 -7.04
N GLY A 46 -2.40 -24.88 -7.19
CA GLY A 46 -2.78 -24.10 -8.38
C GLY A 46 -2.00 -22.79 -8.54
N PHE A 47 -1.47 -22.24 -7.45
CA PHE A 47 -0.65 -21.01 -7.46
C PHE A 47 0.85 -21.30 -7.58
N HIS A 48 1.26 -22.54 -7.30
CA HIS A 48 2.64 -22.99 -7.45
C HIS A 48 2.97 -23.53 -8.84
N VAL A 49 2.03 -23.45 -9.79
CA VAL A 49 2.28 -23.78 -11.19
C VAL A 49 3.43 -22.93 -11.71
N MET A 50 4.46 -23.61 -12.23
CA MET A 50 5.63 -23.00 -12.85
C MET A 50 5.25 -22.52 -14.25
N ILE A 51 5.38 -21.22 -14.51
CA ILE A 51 4.90 -20.63 -15.78
C ILE A 51 6.07 -20.17 -16.66
N TYR A 52 7.11 -19.60 -16.05
CA TYR A 52 8.23 -19.04 -16.80
C TYR A 52 9.53 -19.24 -16.04
N ASP A 53 10.50 -19.94 -16.64
CA ASP A 53 11.88 -20.11 -16.13
C ASP A 53 11.97 -20.48 -14.63
N GLY A 54 11.10 -21.38 -14.17
CA GLY A 54 11.05 -21.81 -12.77
C GLY A 54 10.41 -20.81 -11.79
N MET A 55 9.85 -19.70 -12.27
CA MET A 55 9.03 -18.81 -11.46
C MET A 55 7.58 -19.33 -11.38
N SER A 56 7.10 -19.47 -10.16
CA SER A 56 5.69 -19.78 -9.89
C SER A 56 4.79 -18.59 -10.24
N LEU A 57 3.54 -18.87 -10.63
CA LEU A 57 2.49 -17.85 -10.79
C LEU A 57 2.43 -16.94 -9.55
N PHE A 58 2.50 -17.53 -8.36
CA PHE A 58 2.51 -16.80 -7.09
C PHE A 58 3.65 -15.79 -7.00
N SER A 59 4.87 -16.19 -7.33
CA SER A 59 6.05 -15.32 -7.29
C SER A 59 5.90 -14.11 -8.22
N ILE A 60 5.33 -14.32 -9.41
CA ILE A 60 5.09 -13.26 -10.40
C ILE A 60 4.00 -12.29 -9.90
N CYS A 61 2.87 -12.82 -9.40
CA CYS A 61 1.80 -11.99 -8.85
C CYS A 61 2.28 -11.19 -7.62
N ALA A 62 3.04 -11.82 -6.72
CA ALA A 62 3.58 -11.18 -5.53
C ALA A 62 4.56 -10.06 -5.86
N SER A 63 5.46 -10.26 -6.83
CA SER A 63 6.43 -9.24 -7.24
C SER A 63 5.76 -8.03 -7.89
N LEU A 64 4.75 -8.24 -8.74
CA LEU A 64 3.96 -7.15 -9.33
C LEU A 64 3.24 -6.32 -8.27
N VAL A 65 2.58 -6.98 -7.32
CA VAL A 65 1.92 -6.27 -6.19
C VAL A 65 2.94 -5.50 -5.37
N PHE A 66 4.11 -6.08 -5.11
CA PHE A 66 5.18 -5.42 -4.36
C PHE A 66 5.69 -4.17 -5.07
N VAL A 67 6.03 -4.25 -6.35
CA VAL A 67 6.51 -3.12 -7.16
C VAL A 67 5.49 -1.99 -7.18
N VAL A 68 4.21 -2.29 -7.43
CA VAL A 68 3.14 -1.28 -7.42
C VAL A 68 3.01 -0.60 -6.05
N ASN A 69 3.17 -1.33 -4.95
CA ASN A 69 3.11 -0.76 -3.60
C ASN A 69 4.29 0.18 -3.34
N ILE A 70 5.51 -0.20 -3.72
CA ILE A 70 6.70 0.66 -3.56
C ILE A 70 6.58 1.94 -4.40
N LEU A 71 6.17 1.84 -5.66
CA LEU A 71 6.02 3.01 -6.52
C LEU A 71 4.90 3.96 -6.04
N SER A 72 3.90 3.43 -5.34
CA SER A 72 2.79 4.23 -4.79
C SER A 72 3.13 4.94 -3.47
N MET A 73 4.14 4.47 -2.74
CA MET A 73 4.51 5.00 -1.41
C MET A 73 4.82 6.50 -1.38
N PRO A 74 5.67 7.04 -2.29
CA PRO A 74 6.02 8.46 -2.27
C PRO A 74 4.79 9.38 -2.35
N PHE A 75 3.75 9.00 -3.11
CA PHE A 75 2.53 9.78 -3.25
C PHE A 75 1.75 9.89 -1.94
N TYR A 76 1.71 8.81 -1.13
CA TYR A 76 1.10 8.84 0.19
C TYR A 76 1.90 9.73 1.15
N PHE A 77 3.23 9.59 1.18
CA PHE A 77 4.11 10.41 2.03
C PHE A 77 4.00 11.90 1.71
N ILE A 78 4.02 12.27 0.42
CA ILE A 78 3.84 13.67 0.00
C ILE A 78 2.52 14.22 0.52
N ARG A 79 1.42 13.46 0.39
CA ARG A 79 0.10 13.90 0.87
C ARG A 79 0.05 14.07 2.38
N ILE A 80 0.65 13.14 3.14
CA ILE A 80 0.75 13.22 4.61
C ILE A 80 1.50 14.49 5.02
N LEU A 81 2.64 14.77 4.39
CA LEU A 81 3.52 15.88 4.76
C LEU A 81 3.03 17.26 4.29
N THR A 82 2.31 17.32 3.16
CA THR A 82 1.84 18.59 2.58
C THR A 82 0.44 18.97 3.05
N LYS A 83 -0.49 18.02 3.09
CA LYS A 83 -1.91 18.28 3.39
C LYS A 83 -2.31 17.93 4.82
N GLY A 84 -1.43 17.28 5.58
CA GLY A 84 -1.68 16.91 6.97
C GLY A 84 -1.26 17.96 8.01
N LYS A 85 -0.47 18.98 7.63
CA LYS A 85 0.09 19.96 8.57
C LYS A 85 -0.98 20.58 9.47
N GLY A 86 -0.80 20.46 10.79
CA GLY A 86 -1.68 21.07 11.79
C GLY A 86 -2.94 20.29 12.17
N LYS A 87 -3.21 19.13 11.56
CA LYS A 87 -4.33 18.25 11.91
C LYS A 87 -3.85 16.89 12.45
N ASN A 88 -4.52 16.39 13.49
CA ASN A 88 -4.40 15.03 14.06
C ASN A 88 -2.96 14.48 14.23
N GLY A 89 -2.02 15.30 14.68
CA GLY A 89 -0.65 14.87 15.01
C GLY A 89 0.35 14.82 13.84
N SER A 90 -0.02 15.21 12.61
CA SER A 90 0.92 15.33 11.46
C SER A 90 2.15 16.18 11.78
N SER A 91 1.96 17.21 12.60
CA SER A 91 3.03 18.12 13.02
C SER A 91 4.16 17.40 13.77
N VAL A 92 3.86 16.33 14.52
CA VAL A 92 4.85 15.54 15.26
C VAL A 92 5.73 14.73 14.30
N ALA A 93 5.14 14.14 13.24
CA ALA A 93 5.89 13.42 12.22
C ALA A 93 6.82 14.35 11.42
N VAL A 94 6.38 15.57 11.12
CA VAL A 94 7.20 16.60 10.45
C VAL A 94 8.35 17.06 11.35
N ILE A 95 8.13 17.18 12.66
CA ILE A 95 9.17 17.55 13.63
C ILE A 95 10.24 16.45 13.73
N ILE A 96 9.83 15.18 13.84
CA ILE A 96 10.77 14.04 13.93
C ILE A 96 11.61 13.90 12.67
N LEU A 97 11.00 13.99 11.49
CA LEU A 97 11.72 13.90 10.21
C LEU A 97 12.73 15.05 10.05
N LYS A 98 12.32 16.28 10.40
CA LYS A 98 13.24 17.43 10.42
C LYS A 98 14.40 17.24 11.38
N PHE A 99 14.14 16.67 12.56
CA PHE A 99 15.18 16.43 13.56
C PHE A 99 16.19 15.38 13.07
N HIS A 100 15.71 14.30 12.45
CA HIS A 100 16.55 13.24 11.90
C HIS A 100 17.46 13.75 10.75
N LEU A 101 16.90 14.54 9.82
CA LEU A 101 17.67 15.15 8.73
C LEU A 101 18.71 16.18 9.21
N ARG A 102 18.50 16.77 10.40
CA ARG A 102 19.44 17.72 11.02
C ARG A 102 20.60 17.05 11.76
N ILE A 103 20.47 15.78 12.13
CA ILE A 103 21.52 14.99 12.80
C ILE A 103 22.45 14.33 11.77
N GLN A 104 21.96 14.13 10.55
CA GLN A 104 22.68 13.52 9.43
C GLN A 104 23.43 14.54 8.55
N ALA A 105 23.30 15.84 8.85
CA ALA A 105 23.97 16.96 8.16
C ALA A 105 24.93 17.66 9.11
#